data_AF-A0A7V5R5X2-F1
#
_entry.id   AF-A0A7V5R5X2-F1
#
_cell.length_a   1.000
_cell.length_b   1.000
_cell.length_c   1.000
_cell.angle_alpha   90.00
_cell.angle_beta   90.00
_cell.angle_gamma   90.00
#
_symmetry.space_group_name_H-M   'P 1'
#
loop_
_entity.id
_entity.type
_entity.pdbx_description
1 polymer ?
#
loop_
_entity_poly.entity_id
_entity_poly.type
_entity_poly.pdbx_seq_one_letter_code
_entity_poly.pdbx_strand_id
1 'polypeptide(L)'
;CRGQIALNVIPDHFWVMFLDPEFDLSVRYPAFLRVHQDDLKMPIEQGSLFPVLDLINNPYYRAIQHFFKARQDFYAAHYYQGLGYGAIWRGNRPGDSPLLTVYRHFDSASSHKGILGELPRTMWLIDYPLFERIYYALVAGFDVYGTMGHQLAIRLYMDTLRVEAESYFLEFMPTDVRKNMLQSWYGKISYRDIHAFQTTMPSGITFSTRDPKREFIEQLVGKWIPKSIGIRFDPINYLHAGEKYPPLPEKYNSREDYLQGLRSVARPGTAFVRLFNNYNANLAYLRIRMPKGKKDIVASLVVNRWHDNVTYLFGEKGTLDSSKDRIDVLKGFIGSYPNYFFDVTVAQMPDFLDLLENMQDTPEDIARLKQYGVNRSREDFWPHYDWLQQRFLQDQPVRAGIFDLNRYYFHAD
;
A
#
# COMPACT_ATOMS: atom_id res chain seq x y z
N CYS A 1 10.15 -0.43 -6.30
CA CYS A 1 10.85 -1.62 -5.75
C CYS A 1 10.67 -2.78 -6.73
N ARG A 2 11.68 -3.65 -6.90
CA ARG A 2 11.64 -4.83 -7.80
C ARG A 2 12.11 -6.05 -7.02
N GLY A 3 11.36 -7.14 -7.11
CA GLY A 3 11.71 -8.43 -6.52
C GLY A 3 10.73 -8.87 -5.44
N GLN A 4 10.21 -10.09 -5.59
CA GLN A 4 9.19 -10.64 -4.70
C GLN A 4 9.69 -10.82 -3.25
N ILE A 5 10.96 -11.20 -3.05
CA ILE A 5 11.51 -11.42 -1.69
C ILE A 5 11.43 -10.14 -0.85
N ALA A 6 11.80 -8.99 -1.40
CA ALA A 6 11.74 -7.71 -0.68
C ALA A 6 10.28 -7.23 -0.45
N LEU A 7 9.34 -7.66 -1.28
CA LEU A 7 7.96 -7.17 -1.27
C LEU A 7 6.98 -8.08 -0.53
N ASN A 8 7.33 -9.35 -0.33
CA ASN A 8 6.55 -10.28 0.48
C ASN A 8 6.44 -9.85 1.96
N VAL A 9 7.17 -8.80 2.36
CA VAL A 9 7.14 -8.25 3.72
C VAL A 9 6.02 -7.26 3.95
N ILE A 10 5.37 -6.76 2.89
CA ILE A 10 4.36 -5.69 2.97
C ILE A 10 3.02 -6.18 2.42
N PRO A 11 1.89 -5.66 2.96
CA PRO A 11 0.58 -5.89 2.37
C PRO A 11 0.45 -5.19 1.01
N ASP A 12 -0.55 -5.58 0.22
CA ASP A 12 -0.76 -5.00 -1.10
C ASP A 12 -1.15 -3.52 -1.08
N HIS A 13 -1.71 -3.03 0.05
CA HIS A 13 -2.07 -1.63 0.25
C HIS A 13 -1.94 -1.21 1.71
N PHE A 14 -1.25 -0.09 1.94
CA PHE A 14 -1.15 0.57 3.24
C PHE A 14 -0.79 2.05 3.10
N TRP A 15 -1.02 2.80 4.17
CA TRP A 15 -0.64 4.20 4.25
C TRP A 15 0.57 4.40 5.15
N VAL A 16 1.42 5.35 4.78
CA VAL A 16 2.60 5.77 5.52
C VAL A 16 2.42 7.22 5.94
N MET A 17 2.74 7.49 7.20
CA MET A 17 2.84 8.82 7.79
C MET A 17 4.19 8.97 8.49
N PHE A 18 4.57 10.19 8.79
CA PHE A 18 5.88 10.50 9.37
C PHE A 18 5.71 11.17 10.72
N LEU A 19 6.59 10.84 11.66
CA LEU A 19 6.67 11.55 12.94
C LEU A 19 7.23 12.95 12.67
N ASP A 20 6.64 13.96 13.29
CA ASP A 20 7.15 15.31 13.22
C ASP A 20 8.50 15.41 13.96
N PRO A 21 9.56 15.99 13.37
CA PRO A 21 10.87 16.09 14.01
C PRO A 21 10.85 16.77 15.40
N GLU A 22 9.89 17.64 15.69
CA GLU A 22 9.71 18.25 17.01
C GLU A 22 9.24 17.24 18.09
N PHE A 23 8.71 16.11 17.65
CA PHE A 23 8.27 15.00 18.49
C PHE A 23 9.19 13.78 18.39
N ASP A 24 10.14 13.77 17.46
CA ASP A 24 11.15 12.72 17.35
C ASP A 24 12.28 12.93 18.38
N LEU A 25 12.24 12.14 19.46
CA LEU A 25 13.24 12.25 20.52
C LEU A 25 14.64 11.82 20.06
N SER A 26 14.76 11.02 19.00
CA SER A 26 16.07 10.66 18.46
C SER A 26 16.72 11.84 17.74
N VAL A 27 15.92 12.72 17.14
CA VAL A 27 16.37 13.97 16.52
C VAL A 27 16.66 15.02 17.60
N ARG A 28 15.79 15.14 18.60
CA ARG A 28 15.94 16.12 19.69
C ARG A 28 17.07 15.78 20.66
N TYR A 29 17.32 14.49 20.89
CA TYR A 29 18.35 13.99 21.78
C TYR A 29 19.26 13.02 21.02
N PRO A 30 20.14 13.50 20.12
CA PRO A 30 20.95 12.63 19.25
C PRO A 30 21.91 11.71 20.02
N ALA A 31 22.22 12.04 21.28
CA ALA A 31 22.96 11.15 22.18
C ALA A 31 22.27 9.79 22.37
N PHE A 32 20.94 9.73 22.28
CA PHE A 32 20.17 8.48 22.33
C PHE A 32 20.64 7.50 21.24
N LEU A 33 20.78 7.95 19.99
CA LEU A 33 21.25 7.13 18.89
C LEU A 33 22.71 6.69 19.09
N ARG A 34 23.55 7.54 19.69
CA ARG A 34 24.94 7.20 20.00
C ARG A 34 25.03 6.12 21.08
N VAL A 35 24.18 6.17 22.11
CA VAL A 35 24.13 5.16 23.18
C VAL A 35 23.67 3.81 22.63
N HIS A 36 22.77 3.80 21.65
CA HIS A 36 22.23 2.58 21.05
C HIS A 36 22.83 2.24 19.67
N GLN A 37 23.99 2.79 19.32
CA GLN A 37 24.60 2.60 17.99
C GLN A 37 24.84 1.12 17.64
N ASP A 38 25.19 0.30 18.64
CA ASP A 38 25.46 -1.13 18.44
C ASP A 38 24.18 -1.95 18.17
N ASP A 39 23.02 -1.42 18.59
CA ASP A 39 21.70 -1.98 18.33
C ASP A 39 21.15 -1.55 16.95
N LEU A 40 21.78 -0.56 16.30
CA LEU A 40 21.41 -0.04 14.98
C LEU A 40 22.15 -0.74 13.81
N LYS A 41 22.96 -1.76 14.11
CA LYS A 41 23.66 -2.55 13.08
C LYS A 41 22.70 -3.22 12.10
N MET A 42 23.15 -3.33 10.85
CA MET A 42 22.33 -3.81 9.74
C MET A 42 23.05 -4.92 8.97
N PRO A 43 22.32 -5.91 8.43
CA PRO A 43 22.94 -7.01 7.69
C PRO A 43 23.70 -6.56 6.43
N ILE A 44 23.41 -5.37 5.91
CA ILE A 44 24.12 -4.78 4.76
C ILE A 44 25.62 -4.54 5.03
N GLU A 45 26.06 -4.51 6.30
CA GLU A 45 27.48 -4.32 6.65
C GLU A 45 28.38 -5.48 6.17
N GLN A 46 27.80 -6.68 6.00
CA GLN A 46 28.47 -7.87 5.46
C GLN A 46 28.48 -7.90 3.92
N GLY A 47 27.77 -6.97 3.29
CA GLY A 47 27.60 -6.91 1.84
C GLY A 47 26.87 -8.12 1.26
N SER A 48 27.08 -8.35 -0.04
CA SER A 48 26.30 -9.30 -0.86
C SER A 48 26.53 -10.79 -0.55
N LEU A 49 27.57 -11.13 0.23
CA LEU A 49 28.00 -12.51 0.51
C LEU A 49 27.60 -12.98 1.91
N PHE A 50 26.40 -12.61 2.37
CA PHE A 50 25.90 -12.98 3.70
C PHE A 50 25.74 -14.51 3.86
N PRO A 51 26.44 -15.17 4.81
CA PRO A 51 26.29 -16.60 5.03
C PRO A 51 24.93 -16.95 5.63
N VAL A 52 24.22 -17.93 5.05
CA VAL A 52 22.90 -18.35 5.55
C VAL A 52 22.98 -18.89 6.99
N LEU A 53 24.10 -19.48 7.39
CA LEU A 53 24.31 -19.99 8.76
C LEU A 53 24.24 -18.88 9.82
N ASP A 54 24.63 -17.65 9.47
CA ASP A 54 24.61 -16.50 10.40
C ASP A 54 23.18 -16.02 10.70
N LEU A 55 22.18 -16.49 9.93
CA LEU A 55 20.77 -16.24 10.19
C LEU A 55 20.20 -17.10 11.33
N ILE A 56 20.85 -18.19 11.73
CA ILE A 56 20.36 -19.09 12.79
C ILE A 56 20.30 -18.37 14.15
N ASN A 57 21.28 -17.49 14.42
CA ASN A 57 21.36 -16.69 15.65
C ASN A 57 21.27 -15.19 15.35
N ASN A 58 20.54 -14.83 14.29
CA ASN A 58 20.54 -13.53 13.62
C ASN A 58 20.81 -12.35 14.59
N PRO A 59 22.05 -11.85 14.64
CA PRO A 59 22.42 -10.80 15.59
C PRO A 59 21.74 -9.47 15.29
N TYR A 60 21.35 -9.23 14.04
CA TYR A 60 20.64 -8.02 13.60
C TYR A 60 19.20 -8.00 14.09
N TYR A 61 18.55 -9.15 14.10
CA TYR A 61 17.19 -9.27 14.65
C TYR A 61 17.16 -8.91 16.15
N ARG A 62 18.09 -9.46 16.94
CA ARG A 62 18.19 -9.14 18.38
C ARG A 62 18.50 -7.66 18.62
N ALA A 63 19.39 -7.08 17.81
CA ALA A 63 19.76 -5.68 17.86
C ALA A 63 18.55 -4.76 17.61
N ILE A 64 17.78 -4.99 16.54
CA ILE A 64 16.54 -4.22 16.32
C ILE A 64 15.58 -4.38 17.48
N GLN A 65 15.37 -5.59 18.00
CA GLN A 65 14.43 -5.81 19.09
C GLN A 65 14.85 -5.04 20.36
N HIS A 66 16.15 -4.96 20.65
CA HIS A 66 16.69 -4.13 21.73
C HIS A 66 16.46 -2.64 21.47
N PHE A 67 16.83 -2.15 20.28
CA PHE A 67 16.64 -0.75 19.90
C PHE A 67 15.17 -0.34 19.96
N PHE A 68 14.29 -1.15 19.36
CA PHE A 68 12.86 -0.91 19.33
C PHE A 68 12.29 -0.83 20.75
N LYS A 69 12.64 -1.76 21.64
CA LYS A 69 12.23 -1.67 23.05
C LYS A 69 12.78 -0.41 23.73
N ALA A 70 14.07 -0.10 23.57
CA ALA A 70 14.68 1.07 24.19
C ALA A 70 14.04 2.38 23.72
N ARG A 71 13.70 2.47 22.43
CA ARG A 71 12.93 3.57 21.85
C ARG A 71 11.56 3.64 22.51
N GLN A 72 10.81 2.54 22.59
CA GLN A 72 9.48 2.54 23.23
C GLN A 72 9.53 3.03 24.68
N ASP A 73 10.48 2.55 25.47
CA ASP A 73 10.65 2.97 26.86
C ASP A 73 11.01 4.47 26.96
N PHE A 74 11.92 4.94 26.10
CA PHE A 74 12.36 6.32 26.07
C PHE A 74 11.21 7.27 25.71
N TYR A 75 10.44 6.93 24.67
CA TYR A 75 9.29 7.72 24.24
C TYR A 75 8.16 7.71 25.27
N ALA A 76 7.87 6.56 25.88
CA ALA A 76 6.86 6.45 26.93
C ALA A 76 7.19 7.32 28.15
N ALA A 77 8.47 7.42 28.52
CA ALA A 77 8.91 8.25 29.65
C ALA A 77 8.77 9.76 29.38
N HIS A 78 9.02 10.20 28.14
CA HIS A 78 8.96 11.63 27.78
C HIS A 78 7.55 12.08 27.42
N TYR A 79 6.77 11.22 26.79
CA TYR A 79 5.40 11.48 26.34
C TYR A 79 4.39 10.72 27.20
N TYR A 80 4.52 10.77 28.52
CA TYR A 80 3.67 10.02 29.46
C TYR A 80 2.16 10.34 29.35
N GLN A 81 1.78 11.46 28.73
CA GLN A 81 0.39 11.83 28.43
C GLN A 81 -0.11 11.35 27.06
N GLY A 82 0.75 10.69 26.28
CA GLY A 82 0.46 10.24 24.92
C GLY A 82 0.77 11.29 23.85
N LEU A 83 0.81 10.82 22.60
CA LEU A 83 1.00 11.65 21.41
C LEU A 83 -0.36 12.00 20.79
N GLY A 84 -0.53 13.28 20.46
CA GLY A 84 -1.69 13.79 19.72
C GLY A 84 -1.38 14.02 18.24
N TYR A 85 -2.35 14.50 17.46
CA TYR A 85 -2.15 14.81 16.03
C TYR A 85 -0.94 15.70 15.74
N GLY A 86 -0.56 16.57 16.69
CA GLY A 86 0.62 17.42 16.62
C GLY A 86 1.93 16.68 16.35
N ALA A 87 2.01 15.40 16.74
CA ALA A 87 3.18 14.57 16.53
C ALA A 87 3.29 13.98 15.11
N ILE A 88 2.26 14.11 14.27
CA ILE A 88 2.31 13.68 12.88
C ILE A 88 2.80 14.84 12.02
N TRP A 89 3.85 14.63 11.24
CA TRP A 89 4.35 15.66 10.34
C TRP A 89 3.28 16.04 9.32
N ARG A 90 2.91 17.33 9.29
CA ARG A 90 1.78 17.81 8.46
C ARG A 90 2.16 18.31 7.07
N GLY A 91 3.46 18.37 6.77
CA GLY A 91 3.99 19.06 5.61
C GLY A 91 4.08 20.58 5.82
N ASN A 92 5.13 21.19 5.29
CA ASN A 92 5.43 22.61 5.42
C ASN A 92 5.10 23.40 4.15
N ARG A 93 5.07 22.73 2.99
CA ARG A 93 4.89 23.35 1.67
C ARG A 93 3.94 22.53 0.79
N PRO A 94 3.23 23.15 -0.18
CA PRO A 94 2.27 22.44 -1.06
C PRO A 94 2.82 21.18 -1.76
N GLY A 95 4.14 21.12 -2.01
CA GLY A 95 4.81 19.97 -2.63
C GLY A 95 5.07 18.79 -1.69
N ASP A 96 4.97 18.99 -0.38
CA ASP A 96 5.31 17.96 0.61
C ASP A 96 4.31 16.80 0.59
N SER A 97 4.74 15.64 1.08
CA SER A 97 3.95 14.40 1.08
C SER A 97 3.90 13.79 2.49
N PRO A 98 3.17 14.42 3.44
CA PRO A 98 3.07 13.94 4.83
C PRO A 98 2.32 12.62 4.97
N LEU A 99 1.52 12.26 3.95
CA LEU A 99 0.88 10.96 3.82
C LEU A 99 1.23 10.38 2.46
N LEU A 100 1.56 9.09 2.45
CA LEU A 100 1.82 8.31 1.26
C LEU A 100 0.94 7.08 1.24
N THR A 101 0.51 6.68 0.06
CA THR A 101 -0.07 5.36 -0.20
C THR A 101 0.95 4.49 -0.91
N VAL A 102 1.15 3.29 -0.39
CA VAL A 102 1.99 2.28 -1.02
C VAL A 102 1.08 1.18 -1.57
N TYR A 103 1.25 0.90 -2.85
CA TYR A 103 0.65 -0.26 -3.52
C TYR A 103 1.74 -1.26 -3.89
N ARG A 104 1.54 -2.53 -3.54
CA ARG A 104 2.34 -3.64 -4.03
C ARG A 104 1.62 -4.29 -5.21
N HIS A 105 2.35 -4.46 -6.30
CA HIS A 105 1.91 -5.13 -7.52
C HIS A 105 2.70 -6.42 -7.68
N PHE A 106 2.39 -7.41 -6.83
CA PHE A 106 3.08 -8.71 -6.73
C PHE A 106 4.59 -8.62 -6.47
N ASP A 107 5.40 -8.42 -7.52
CA ASP A 107 6.86 -8.35 -7.51
C ASP A 107 7.40 -6.93 -7.77
N SER A 108 6.50 -5.95 -7.83
CA SER A 108 6.85 -4.52 -7.84
C SER A 108 6.01 -3.73 -6.82
N ALA A 109 6.39 -2.48 -6.56
CA ALA A 109 5.59 -1.59 -5.72
C ALA A 109 5.74 -0.14 -6.15
N SER A 110 4.70 0.66 -5.89
CA SER A 110 4.61 2.08 -6.21
C SER A 110 4.20 2.90 -4.98
N SER A 111 4.71 4.12 -4.88
CA SER A 111 4.40 5.06 -3.79
C SER A 111 3.79 6.33 -4.35
N HIS A 112 2.72 6.80 -3.71
CA HIS A 112 1.88 7.90 -4.18
C HIS A 112 1.59 8.87 -3.05
N LYS A 113 1.53 10.17 -3.37
CA LYS A 113 1.17 11.20 -2.40
C LYS A 113 -0.31 11.08 -2.03
N GLY A 114 -0.60 11.15 -0.73
CA GLY A 114 -1.95 11.15 -0.18
C GLY A 114 -2.45 9.78 0.27
N ILE A 115 -3.75 9.71 0.51
CA ILE A 115 -4.48 8.53 1.02
C ILE A 115 -5.41 7.99 -0.06
N LEU A 116 -4.82 7.28 -1.01
CA LEU A 116 -5.53 6.64 -2.11
C LEU A 116 -6.13 5.31 -1.65
N GLY A 117 -7.22 4.92 -2.32
CA GLY A 117 -7.94 3.70 -2.01
C GLY A 117 -8.87 3.84 -0.80
N GLU A 118 -9.38 2.70 -0.36
CA GLU A 118 -10.17 2.59 0.87
C GLU A 118 -9.31 2.73 2.14
N LEU A 119 -9.91 2.58 3.33
CA LEU A 119 -9.17 2.51 4.59
C LEU A 119 -8.35 1.21 4.66
N PRO A 120 -7.00 1.25 4.58
CA PRO A 120 -6.18 0.04 4.55
C PRO A 120 -6.26 -0.72 5.87
N ARG A 121 -5.84 -1.99 5.83
CA ARG A 121 -5.77 -2.85 7.01
C ARG A 121 -4.83 -2.25 8.07
N THR A 122 -3.63 -1.87 7.65
CA THR A 122 -2.58 -1.32 8.51
C THR A 122 -2.08 0.05 8.01
N MET A 123 -1.40 0.78 8.88
CA MET A 123 -0.73 2.05 8.59
C MET A 123 0.63 2.07 9.29
N TRP A 124 1.60 2.74 8.69
CA TRP A 124 2.95 2.86 9.21
C TRP A 124 3.20 4.30 9.65
N LEU A 125 3.73 4.47 10.86
CA LEU A 125 4.35 5.71 11.28
C LEU A 125 5.87 5.53 11.25
N ILE A 126 6.55 6.42 10.53
CA ILE A 126 8.00 6.36 10.37
C ILE A 126 8.63 7.56 11.08
N ASP A 127 9.50 7.28 12.05
CA ASP A 127 10.40 8.27 12.66
C ASP A 127 11.77 8.27 11.95
N TYR A 128 12.67 9.17 12.34
CA TYR A 128 13.96 9.36 11.66
C TYR A 128 14.83 8.09 11.64
N PRO A 129 15.04 7.36 12.76
CA PRO A 129 15.88 6.16 12.76
C PRO A 129 15.28 5.02 11.95
N LEU A 130 13.95 4.90 11.94
CA LEU A 130 13.27 3.91 11.10
C LEU A 130 13.37 4.27 9.62
N PHE A 131 13.23 5.55 9.26
CA PHE A 131 13.42 6.03 7.89
C PHE A 131 14.81 5.68 7.35
N GLU A 132 15.86 6.01 8.10
CA GLU A 132 17.26 5.74 7.74
C GLU A 132 17.49 4.23 7.56
N ARG A 133 17.02 3.39 8.51
CA ARG A 133 17.19 1.93 8.41
C ARG A 133 16.45 1.34 7.22
N ILE A 134 15.25 1.81 6.89
CA ILE A 134 14.52 1.37 5.68
C ILE A 134 15.30 1.79 4.43
N TYR A 135 15.77 3.05 4.37
CA TYR A 135 16.54 3.56 3.23
C TYR A 135 17.83 2.79 3.01
N TYR A 136 18.64 2.60 4.05
CA TYR A 136 19.90 1.87 3.94
C TYR A 136 19.68 0.40 3.61
N ALA A 137 18.68 -0.25 4.21
CA ALA A 137 18.40 -1.66 3.95
C ALA A 137 17.89 -1.92 2.52
N LEU A 138 17.10 -1.01 1.93
CA LEU A 138 16.39 -1.26 0.67
C LEU A 138 16.89 -0.45 -0.53
N VAL A 139 17.63 0.63 -0.31
CA VAL A 139 18.08 1.54 -1.38
C VAL A 139 19.60 1.55 -1.48
N ALA A 140 20.30 1.88 -0.40
CA ALA A 140 21.75 2.04 -0.45
C ALA A 140 22.50 0.70 -0.38
N GLY A 141 22.04 -0.23 0.46
CA GLY A 141 22.72 -1.51 0.72
C GLY A 141 22.06 -2.74 0.10
N PHE A 142 20.93 -2.60 -0.59
CA PHE A 142 20.26 -3.76 -1.19
C PHE A 142 20.89 -4.15 -2.53
N ASP A 143 21.63 -5.25 -2.54
CA ASP A 143 22.09 -5.88 -3.77
C ASP A 143 21.09 -6.91 -4.33
N VAL A 144 20.47 -6.57 -5.47
CA VAL A 144 19.57 -7.46 -6.23
C VAL A 144 20.28 -8.67 -6.84
N TYR A 145 21.60 -8.58 -7.05
CA TYR A 145 22.45 -9.67 -7.55
C TYR A 145 23.18 -10.39 -6.41
N GLY A 146 22.93 -9.99 -5.17
CA GLY A 146 23.52 -10.59 -3.98
C GLY A 146 23.00 -12.01 -3.72
N THR A 147 23.72 -12.73 -2.88
CA THR A 147 23.40 -14.11 -2.51
C THR A 147 22.00 -14.27 -1.92
N MET A 148 21.49 -15.50 -1.96
CA MET A 148 20.23 -15.83 -1.29
C MET A 148 20.27 -15.48 0.21
N GLY A 149 21.42 -15.65 0.87
CA GLY A 149 21.61 -15.27 2.26
C GLY A 149 21.44 -13.77 2.49
N HIS A 150 22.00 -12.92 1.61
CA HIS A 150 21.83 -11.46 1.69
C HIS A 150 20.37 -11.06 1.57
N GLN A 151 19.69 -11.57 0.53
CA GLN A 151 18.28 -11.26 0.29
C GLN A 151 17.39 -11.72 1.47
N LEU A 152 17.70 -12.88 2.05
CA LEU A 152 16.99 -13.40 3.22
C LEU A 152 17.26 -12.60 4.50
N ALA A 153 18.50 -12.16 4.72
CA ALA A 153 18.86 -11.32 5.86
C ALA A 153 18.08 -10.00 5.84
N ILE A 154 18.06 -9.33 4.68
CA ILE A 154 17.31 -8.08 4.50
C ILE A 154 15.80 -8.31 4.64
N ARG A 155 15.28 -9.42 4.10
CA ARG A 155 13.86 -9.81 4.28
C ARG A 155 13.46 -9.91 5.74
N LEU A 156 14.25 -10.62 6.56
CA LEU A 156 13.99 -10.78 7.99
C LEU A 156 14.12 -9.46 8.75
N TYR A 157 15.12 -8.66 8.37
CA TYR A 157 15.32 -7.32 8.92
C TYR A 157 14.10 -6.43 8.66
N MET A 158 13.61 -6.39 7.40
CA MET A 158 12.46 -5.61 6.99
C MET A 158 11.15 -6.04 7.65
N ASP A 159 10.95 -7.33 7.95
CA ASP A 159 9.76 -7.77 8.67
C ASP A 159 9.67 -7.09 10.04
N THR A 160 10.81 -6.96 10.70
CA THR A 160 10.91 -6.31 12.01
C THR A 160 10.69 -4.80 11.90
N LEU A 161 11.29 -4.15 10.89
CA LEU A 161 11.08 -2.71 10.63
C LEU A 161 9.60 -2.38 10.33
N ARG A 162 8.90 -3.28 9.63
CA ARG A 162 7.45 -3.14 9.43
C ARG A 162 6.69 -3.22 10.75
N VAL A 163 6.93 -4.26 11.55
CA VAL A 163 6.27 -4.43 12.86
C VAL A 163 6.51 -3.19 13.73
N GLU A 164 7.72 -2.64 13.69
CA GLU A 164 8.09 -1.40 14.37
C GLU A 164 7.25 -0.20 13.88
N ALA A 165 7.16 0.03 12.57
CA ALA A 165 6.36 1.11 11.97
C ALA A 165 4.87 1.02 12.31
N GLU A 166 4.33 -0.21 12.26
CA GLU A 166 2.95 -0.54 12.60
C GLU A 166 2.68 -0.30 14.10
N SER A 167 3.66 -0.63 14.95
CA SER A 167 3.57 -0.41 16.40
C SER A 167 3.60 1.07 16.76
N TYR A 168 4.39 1.88 16.07
CA TYR A 168 4.41 3.33 16.25
C TYR A 168 3.07 3.97 15.91
N PHE A 169 2.40 3.50 14.85
CA PHE A 169 1.04 3.94 14.56
C PHE A 169 0.05 3.56 15.69
N LEU A 170 0.16 2.36 16.26
CA LEU A 170 -0.71 1.92 17.35
C LEU A 170 -0.62 2.80 18.61
N GLU A 171 0.47 3.55 18.82
CA GLU A 171 0.61 4.49 19.94
C GLU A 171 -0.46 5.59 19.94
N PHE A 172 -0.97 5.95 18.77
CA PHE A 172 -2.04 6.93 18.63
C PHE A 172 -3.43 6.34 18.91
N MET A 173 -3.55 5.01 18.94
CA MET A 173 -4.81 4.32 19.20
C MET A 173 -5.05 4.15 20.71
N PRO A 174 -6.32 4.04 21.16
CA PRO A 174 -6.65 3.70 22.54
C PRO A 174 -5.99 2.39 22.98
N THR A 175 -5.44 2.35 24.20
CA THR A 175 -4.62 1.22 24.70
C THR A 175 -5.36 -0.12 24.68
N ASP A 176 -6.67 -0.11 24.92
CA ASP A 176 -7.54 -1.28 24.97
C ASP A 176 -7.80 -1.91 23.60
N VAL A 177 -7.68 -1.14 22.50
CA VAL A 177 -7.90 -1.67 21.15
C VAL A 177 -6.62 -2.13 20.45
N ARG A 178 -5.43 -1.64 20.87
CA ARG A 178 -4.16 -1.86 20.16
C ARG A 178 -3.86 -3.34 19.89
N LYS A 179 -4.01 -4.19 20.91
CA LYS A 179 -3.73 -5.64 20.80
C LYS A 179 -4.63 -6.33 19.78
N ASN A 180 -5.94 -6.08 19.86
CA ASN A 180 -6.91 -6.67 18.93
C ASN A 180 -6.72 -6.13 17.51
N MET A 181 -6.39 -4.84 17.39
CA MET A 181 -6.09 -4.21 16.11
C MET A 181 -4.86 -4.84 15.46
N LEU A 182 -3.73 -4.96 16.18
CA LEU A 182 -2.54 -5.63 15.68
C LEU A 182 -2.83 -7.08 15.30
N GLN A 183 -3.47 -7.85 16.18
CA GLN A 183 -3.80 -9.26 15.92
C GLN A 183 -4.64 -9.42 14.64
N SER A 184 -5.54 -8.48 14.37
CA SER A 184 -6.36 -8.45 13.15
C SER A 184 -5.54 -8.29 11.87
N TRP A 185 -4.28 -7.82 11.95
CA TRP A 185 -3.36 -7.65 10.81
C TRP A 185 -2.53 -8.89 10.51
N TYR A 186 -2.38 -9.79 11.47
CA TYR A 186 -1.51 -10.98 11.39
C TYR A 186 -2.29 -12.30 11.44
N GLY A 187 -3.62 -12.26 11.42
CA GLY A 187 -4.47 -13.43 11.29
C GLY A 187 -4.20 -14.45 12.40
N LYS A 188 -3.71 -15.64 12.02
CA LYS A 188 -3.47 -16.78 12.92
C LYS A 188 -2.12 -16.75 13.65
N ILE A 189 -1.21 -15.83 13.33
CA ILE A 189 0.08 -15.71 14.03
C ILE A 189 -0.20 -15.33 15.49
N SER A 190 0.41 -16.02 16.46
CA SER A 190 0.18 -15.67 17.86
C SER A 190 0.72 -14.28 18.15
N TYR A 191 0.05 -13.52 19.02
CA TYR A 191 0.50 -12.17 19.39
C TYR A 191 1.98 -12.11 19.81
N ARG A 192 2.46 -13.15 20.50
CA ARG A 192 3.86 -13.25 20.95
C ARG A 192 4.84 -13.34 19.78
N ASP A 193 4.45 -14.04 18.72
CA ASP A 193 5.30 -14.30 17.54
C ASP A 193 5.28 -13.13 16.56
N ILE A 194 4.43 -12.13 16.77
CA ILE A 194 4.49 -10.85 16.03
C ILE A 194 5.71 -10.03 16.47
N HIS A 195 6.18 -10.23 17.70
CA HIS A 195 7.32 -9.49 18.27
C HIS A 195 7.16 -7.96 18.25
N ALA A 196 5.92 -7.49 18.43
CA ALA A 196 5.62 -6.07 18.62
C ALA A 196 5.82 -5.66 20.09
N PHE A 197 6.39 -4.47 20.31
CA PHE A 197 6.45 -3.85 21.63
C PHE A 197 5.34 -2.82 21.79
N GLN A 198 4.34 -3.17 22.61
CA GLN A 198 3.31 -2.22 23.02
C GLN A 198 3.78 -1.41 24.22
N THR A 199 3.83 -0.10 24.04
CA THR A 199 4.02 0.85 25.13
C THR A 199 2.75 0.94 26.00
N THR A 200 2.95 1.19 27.29
CA THR A 200 1.88 1.53 28.25
C THR A 200 1.43 2.99 28.14
N MET A 201 2.13 3.80 27.35
CA MET A 201 1.78 5.19 27.07
C MET A 201 0.32 5.29 26.57
N PRO A 202 -0.53 6.15 27.18
CA PRO A 202 -1.90 6.35 26.70
C PRO A 202 -1.92 7.00 25.31
N SER A 203 -3.07 7.01 24.65
CA SER A 203 -3.24 7.87 23.47
C SER A 203 -3.42 9.31 23.91
N GLY A 204 -2.74 10.25 23.24
CA GLY A 204 -2.96 11.69 23.43
C GLY A 204 -4.18 12.22 22.67
N ILE A 205 -4.99 11.33 22.08
CA ILE A 205 -6.17 11.65 21.29
C ILE A 205 -7.42 11.11 21.98
N THR A 206 -8.43 11.96 22.14
CA THR A 206 -9.76 11.56 22.58
C THR A 206 -10.59 11.16 21.37
N PHE A 207 -11.04 9.90 21.35
CA PHE A 207 -11.91 9.36 20.30
C PHE A 207 -13.37 9.39 20.74
N SER A 208 -14.26 9.72 19.80
CA SER A 208 -15.71 9.81 20.01
C SER A 208 -16.46 8.61 19.41
N THR A 209 -15.80 7.80 18.60
CA THR A 209 -16.39 6.68 17.87
C THR A 209 -15.84 5.33 18.32
N ARG A 210 -16.49 4.25 17.88
CA ARG A 210 -15.99 2.87 18.05
C ARG A 210 -15.02 2.43 16.94
N ASP A 211 -14.70 3.32 15.99
CA ASP A 211 -13.74 3.06 14.90
C ASP A 211 -12.59 4.09 14.99
N PRO A 212 -11.71 3.98 16.00
CA PRO A 212 -10.70 4.98 16.28
C PRO A 212 -9.70 5.13 15.13
N LYS A 213 -9.42 4.05 14.36
CA LYS A 213 -8.53 4.12 13.20
C LYS A 213 -9.10 5.03 12.11
N ARG A 214 -10.40 4.91 11.83
CA ARG A 214 -11.09 5.76 10.85
C ARG A 214 -11.21 7.20 11.34
N GLU A 215 -11.65 7.39 12.58
CA GLU A 215 -11.75 8.73 13.17
C GLU A 215 -10.37 9.42 13.18
N PHE A 216 -9.30 8.69 13.49
CA PHE A 216 -7.94 9.19 13.40
C PHE A 216 -7.63 9.77 12.02
N ILE A 217 -7.80 8.98 10.95
CA ILE A 217 -7.45 9.46 9.61
C ILE A 217 -8.38 10.59 9.13
N GLU A 218 -9.68 10.53 9.45
CA GLU A 218 -10.66 11.55 9.09
C GLU A 218 -10.34 12.90 9.74
N GLN A 219 -9.97 12.91 11.02
CA GLN A 219 -9.50 14.12 11.70
C GLN A 219 -8.14 14.59 11.18
N LEU A 220 -7.21 13.65 10.93
CA LEU A 220 -5.87 13.98 10.42
C LEU A 220 -5.98 14.71 9.08
N VAL A 221 -6.67 14.13 8.10
CA VAL A 221 -6.82 14.72 6.76
C VAL A 221 -7.78 15.90 6.76
N GLY A 222 -8.86 15.85 7.55
CA GLY A 222 -9.89 16.89 7.58
C GLY A 222 -9.48 18.17 8.32
N LYS A 223 -8.59 18.06 9.31
CA LYS A 223 -8.24 19.18 10.21
C LYS A 223 -6.74 19.43 10.34
N TRP A 224 -5.92 18.40 10.49
CA TRP A 224 -4.50 18.58 10.81
C TRP A 224 -3.64 18.89 9.57
N ILE A 225 -3.82 18.14 8.49
CA ILE A 225 -3.09 18.35 7.23
C ILE A 225 -3.62 19.64 6.55
N PRO A 226 -2.75 20.62 6.25
CA PRO A 226 -3.19 21.83 5.56
C PRO A 226 -3.77 21.53 4.18
N LYS A 227 -4.89 22.18 3.84
CA LYS A 227 -5.54 22.06 2.53
C LYS A 227 -4.61 22.39 1.35
N SER A 228 -3.60 23.23 1.57
CA SER A 228 -2.58 23.61 0.58
C SER A 228 -1.69 22.43 0.16
N ILE A 229 -1.58 21.38 0.97
CA ILE A 229 -0.86 20.15 0.62
C ILE A 229 -1.62 19.35 -0.46
N GLY A 230 -2.94 19.54 -0.56
CA GLY A 230 -3.77 18.92 -1.60
C GLY A 230 -4.12 17.45 -1.36
N ILE A 231 -3.99 16.94 -0.13
CA ILE A 231 -4.40 15.58 0.23
C ILE A 231 -5.89 15.57 0.58
N ARG A 232 -6.63 14.63 0.00
CA ARG A 232 -8.08 14.43 0.19
C ARG A 232 -8.37 12.93 0.20
N PHE A 233 -9.52 12.55 0.77
CA PHE A 233 -10.03 11.19 0.66
C PHE A 233 -10.31 10.82 -0.80
N ASP A 234 -10.05 9.57 -1.14
CA ASP A 234 -10.32 9.04 -2.46
C ASP A 234 -11.83 9.08 -2.75
N PRO A 235 -12.27 9.73 -3.84
CA PRO A 235 -13.69 9.94 -4.10
C PRO A 235 -14.44 8.68 -4.56
N ILE A 236 -13.72 7.63 -4.96
CA ILE A 236 -14.33 6.37 -5.44
C ILE A 236 -14.25 5.32 -4.34
N ASN A 237 -13.07 5.09 -3.78
CA ASN A 237 -12.76 3.92 -2.97
C ASN A 237 -12.94 4.15 -1.46
N TYR A 238 -12.75 5.38 -0.97
CA TYR A 238 -12.90 5.65 0.45
C TYR A 238 -14.37 5.80 0.84
N LEU A 239 -14.81 4.95 1.78
CA LEU A 239 -16.13 5.03 2.41
C LEU A 239 -15.98 5.64 3.80
N HIS A 240 -16.75 6.67 4.11
CA HIS A 240 -16.84 7.23 5.47
C HIS A 240 -17.60 6.31 6.42
N ALA A 241 -17.55 6.61 7.72
CA ALA A 241 -18.28 5.86 8.73
C ALA A 241 -19.78 5.78 8.39
N GLY A 242 -20.32 4.55 8.30
CA GLY A 242 -21.73 4.29 7.98
C GLY A 242 -22.07 4.28 6.50
N GLU A 243 -21.16 4.71 5.61
CA GLU A 243 -21.34 4.56 4.17
C GLU A 243 -21.22 3.08 3.75
N LYS A 244 -21.99 2.72 2.72
CA LYS A 244 -21.96 1.39 2.11
C LYS A 244 -21.67 1.55 0.62
N TYR A 245 -21.18 0.49 0.00
CA TYR A 245 -21.09 0.41 -1.45
C TYR A 245 -22.49 0.60 -2.07
N PRO A 246 -22.67 1.58 -2.97
CA PRO A 246 -23.93 1.80 -3.65
C PRO A 246 -24.18 0.71 -4.69
N PRO A 247 -25.44 0.44 -5.08
CA PRO A 247 -25.72 -0.39 -6.25
C PRO A 247 -25.31 0.33 -7.54
N LEU A 248 -25.21 -0.41 -8.64
CA LEU A 248 -25.05 0.20 -9.96
C LEU A 248 -26.16 1.22 -10.24
N PRO A 249 -25.82 2.38 -10.84
CA PRO A 249 -26.81 3.33 -11.33
C PRO A 249 -27.74 2.68 -12.36
N GLU A 250 -29.03 3.02 -12.30
CA GLU A 250 -30.00 2.62 -13.34
C GLU A 250 -29.73 3.33 -14.68
N LYS A 251 -29.16 4.54 -14.62
CA LYS A 251 -28.85 5.38 -15.78
C LYS A 251 -27.53 6.12 -15.55
N TYR A 252 -26.82 6.39 -16.65
CA TYR A 252 -25.52 7.06 -16.65
C TYR A 252 -25.61 8.39 -17.41
N ASN A 253 -26.17 9.41 -16.78
CA ASN A 253 -26.42 10.72 -17.39
C ASN A 253 -25.46 11.81 -16.90
N SER A 254 -24.86 11.60 -15.73
CA SER A 254 -23.98 12.55 -15.04
C SER A 254 -22.64 11.91 -14.71
N ARG A 255 -21.66 12.75 -14.33
CA ARG A 255 -20.35 12.27 -13.87
C ARG A 255 -20.50 11.47 -12.58
N GLU A 256 -21.42 11.89 -11.73
CA GLU A 256 -21.72 11.29 -10.43
C GLU A 256 -22.24 9.86 -10.59
N ASP A 257 -23.06 9.59 -11.63
CA ASP A 257 -23.51 8.23 -11.94
C ASP A 257 -22.32 7.31 -12.26
N TYR A 258 -21.37 7.77 -13.08
CA TYR A 258 -20.16 6.99 -13.37
C TYR A 258 -19.29 6.78 -12.13
N LEU A 259 -19.14 7.79 -11.27
CA LEU A 259 -18.40 7.64 -10.01
C LEU A 259 -19.09 6.66 -9.06
N GLN A 260 -20.43 6.67 -9.00
CA GLN A 260 -21.20 5.70 -8.26
C GLN A 260 -20.97 4.29 -8.81
N GLY A 261 -21.08 4.09 -10.12
CA GLY A 261 -20.84 2.77 -10.74
C GLY A 261 -19.42 2.25 -10.53
N LEU A 262 -18.41 3.12 -10.62
CA LEU A 262 -17.02 2.77 -10.28
C LEU A 262 -16.87 2.40 -8.80
N ARG A 263 -17.59 3.08 -7.91
CA ARG A 263 -17.62 2.74 -6.48
C ARG A 263 -18.33 1.41 -6.24
N SER A 264 -19.40 1.09 -6.97
CA SER A 264 -20.11 -0.20 -6.86
C SER A 264 -19.20 -1.38 -7.19
N VAL A 265 -18.42 -1.29 -8.26
CA VAL A 265 -17.48 -2.35 -8.67
C VAL A 265 -16.26 -2.47 -7.76
N ALA A 266 -15.94 -1.43 -6.97
CA ALA A 266 -14.85 -1.45 -5.98
C ALA A 266 -15.16 -2.30 -4.74
N ARG A 267 -16.39 -2.84 -4.64
CA ARG A 267 -16.80 -3.71 -3.55
C ARG A 267 -15.88 -4.95 -3.45
N PRO A 268 -15.43 -5.32 -2.24
CA PRO A 268 -14.63 -6.54 -2.03
C PRO A 268 -15.33 -7.82 -2.51
N GLY A 269 -14.55 -8.80 -2.97
CA GLY A 269 -15.00 -10.16 -3.22
C GLY A 269 -15.85 -10.39 -4.48
N THR A 270 -15.90 -9.46 -5.44
CA THR A 270 -16.53 -9.74 -6.74
C THR A 270 -15.75 -10.80 -7.51
N ALA A 271 -16.43 -11.53 -8.41
CA ALA A 271 -15.77 -12.56 -9.22
C ALA A 271 -14.65 -11.97 -10.10
N PHE A 272 -14.84 -10.75 -10.60
CA PHE A 272 -13.81 -10.02 -11.34
C PHE A 272 -12.51 -9.89 -10.55
N VAL A 273 -12.58 -9.45 -9.29
CA VAL A 273 -11.38 -9.26 -8.46
C VAL A 273 -10.67 -10.60 -8.24
N ARG A 274 -11.43 -11.69 -8.07
CA ARG A 274 -10.86 -13.05 -7.90
C ARG A 274 -10.13 -13.56 -9.14
N LEU A 275 -10.49 -13.10 -10.35
CA LEU A 275 -9.80 -13.49 -11.58
C LEU A 275 -8.34 -13.06 -11.58
N PHE A 276 -8.03 -11.85 -11.09
CA PHE A 276 -6.67 -11.31 -11.08
C PHE A 276 -5.71 -12.13 -10.22
N ASN A 277 -6.23 -12.76 -9.15
CA ASN A 277 -5.45 -13.65 -8.30
C ASN A 277 -4.90 -14.87 -9.01
N ASN A 278 -5.66 -15.45 -9.93
CA ASN A 278 -5.23 -16.65 -10.64
C ASN A 278 -4.00 -16.40 -11.54
N TYR A 279 -3.71 -15.14 -11.85
CA TYR A 279 -2.69 -14.75 -12.84
C TYR A 279 -1.55 -13.89 -12.28
N ASN A 280 -1.45 -13.74 -10.95
CA ASN A 280 -0.49 -12.82 -10.31
C ASN A 280 -0.54 -11.40 -10.89
N ALA A 281 -1.74 -10.95 -11.27
CA ALA A 281 -1.97 -9.62 -11.80
C ALA A 281 -2.53 -8.72 -10.69
N ASN A 282 -2.03 -7.49 -10.60
CA ASN A 282 -2.44 -6.52 -9.59
C ASN A 282 -2.81 -5.17 -10.19
N LEU A 283 -2.46 -4.92 -11.46
CA LEU A 283 -2.62 -3.60 -12.07
C LEU A 283 -3.15 -3.72 -13.49
N ALA A 284 -4.27 -3.07 -13.77
CA ALA A 284 -4.73 -2.83 -15.13
C ALA A 284 -4.96 -1.33 -15.38
N TYR A 285 -4.71 -0.87 -16.61
CA TYR A 285 -5.12 0.48 -17.02
C TYR A 285 -6.40 0.43 -17.81
N LEU A 286 -7.34 1.28 -17.44
CA LEU A 286 -8.60 1.51 -18.13
C LEU A 286 -8.52 2.84 -18.86
N ARG A 287 -8.58 2.79 -20.19
CA ARG A 287 -8.85 3.95 -21.04
C ARG A 287 -10.34 4.04 -21.30
N ILE A 288 -10.93 5.19 -20.96
CA ILE A 288 -12.31 5.53 -21.30
C ILE A 288 -12.28 6.53 -22.45
N ARG A 289 -12.65 6.06 -23.65
CA ARG A 289 -12.75 6.89 -24.86
C ARG A 289 -13.95 7.81 -24.78
N MET A 290 -13.66 9.10 -24.81
CA MET A 290 -14.68 10.14 -24.74
C MET A 290 -15.16 10.54 -26.14
N PRO A 291 -16.37 11.13 -26.28
CA PRO A 291 -16.84 11.64 -27.57
C PRO A 291 -15.87 12.65 -28.18
N LYS A 292 -15.87 12.75 -29.51
CA LYS A 292 -14.99 13.64 -30.27
C LYS A 292 -14.96 15.06 -29.69
N GLY A 293 -13.76 15.60 -29.48
CA GLY A 293 -13.55 16.93 -28.88
C GLY A 293 -13.37 16.93 -27.36
N LYS A 294 -13.57 15.80 -26.68
CA LYS A 294 -13.23 15.61 -25.26
C LYS A 294 -11.98 14.74 -25.12
N LYS A 295 -11.20 14.99 -24.06
CA LYS A 295 -10.02 14.18 -23.74
C LYS A 295 -10.46 12.86 -23.12
N ASP A 296 -9.86 11.76 -23.58
CA ASP A 296 -10.00 10.46 -22.93
C ASP A 296 -9.53 10.49 -21.48
N ILE A 297 -10.17 9.65 -20.68
CA ILE A 297 -9.88 9.48 -19.26
C ILE A 297 -9.09 8.20 -19.08
N VAL A 298 -8.08 8.24 -18.21
CA VAL A 298 -7.35 7.05 -17.77
C VAL A 298 -7.63 6.81 -16.31
N ALA A 299 -7.88 5.56 -15.96
CA ALA A 299 -7.91 5.06 -14.60
C ALA A 299 -7.00 3.83 -14.45
N SER A 300 -6.52 3.59 -13.25
CA SER A 300 -5.86 2.35 -12.85
C SER A 300 -6.82 1.53 -12.00
N LEU A 301 -6.93 0.26 -12.33
CA LEU A 301 -7.60 -0.77 -11.56
C LEU A 301 -6.52 -1.51 -10.78
N VAL A 302 -6.45 -1.27 -9.47
CA VAL A 302 -5.41 -1.82 -8.60
C VAL A 302 -6.03 -2.87 -7.70
N VAL A 303 -5.71 -4.15 -7.94
CA VAL A 303 -6.18 -5.25 -7.12
C VAL A 303 -5.28 -5.40 -5.91
N ASN A 304 -5.88 -5.26 -4.73
CA ASN A 304 -5.24 -5.43 -3.43
C ASN A 304 -5.59 -6.82 -2.91
N ARG A 305 -4.63 -7.74 -2.97
CA ARG A 305 -4.87 -9.12 -2.55
C ARG A 305 -4.83 -9.24 -1.05
N TRP A 306 -5.73 -10.04 -0.50
CA TRP A 306 -5.76 -10.28 0.92
C TRP A 306 -4.73 -11.32 1.32
N HIS A 307 -3.76 -10.92 2.13
CA HIS A 307 -2.83 -11.81 2.81
C HIS A 307 -3.22 -11.92 4.27
N ASP A 308 -3.53 -13.10 4.81
CA ASP A 308 -3.87 -13.28 6.22
C ASP A 308 -2.79 -12.75 7.16
N ASN A 309 -1.52 -12.86 6.75
CA ASN A 309 -0.35 -12.18 7.30
C ASN A 309 0.73 -12.07 6.20
N VAL A 310 1.76 -11.25 6.45
CA VAL A 310 2.91 -11.07 5.54
C VAL A 310 4.25 -11.45 6.20
N THR A 311 4.22 -12.30 7.23
CA THR A 311 5.43 -12.72 7.99
C THR A 311 6.09 -13.97 7.39
N TYR A 312 5.64 -14.46 6.24
CA TYR A 312 6.17 -15.67 5.61
C TYR A 312 7.44 -15.39 4.78
N LEU A 313 8.37 -16.35 4.79
CA LEU A 313 9.56 -16.34 3.93
C LEU A 313 9.28 -16.96 2.55
N PHE A 314 8.46 -18.01 2.53
CA PHE A 314 8.04 -18.76 1.34
C PHE A 314 6.56 -19.11 1.45
N GLY A 315 5.91 -19.45 0.33
CA GLY A 315 4.55 -20.00 0.36
C GLY A 315 3.42 -18.98 0.50
N GLU A 316 3.60 -17.76 -0.02
CA GLU A 316 2.60 -16.67 -0.07
C GLU A 316 1.17 -17.15 -0.35
N LYS A 317 1.03 -18.04 -1.34
CA LYS A 317 -0.26 -18.59 -1.77
C LYS A 317 -1.09 -19.18 -0.63
N GLY A 318 -0.46 -19.74 0.41
CA GLY A 318 -1.15 -20.32 1.57
C GLY A 318 -1.74 -19.28 2.53
N THR A 319 -1.42 -18.00 2.35
CA THR A 319 -1.95 -16.88 3.14
C THR A 319 -2.98 -16.06 2.38
N LEU A 320 -3.15 -16.32 1.07
CA LEU A 320 -4.10 -15.57 0.24
C LEU A 320 -5.53 -16.01 0.53
N ASP A 321 -6.43 -15.05 0.67
CA ASP A 321 -7.88 -15.28 0.77
C ASP A 321 -8.62 -14.43 -0.28
N SER A 322 -8.84 -15.03 -1.46
CA SER A 322 -9.42 -14.31 -2.59
C SER A 322 -10.83 -13.80 -2.34
N SER A 323 -11.55 -14.34 -1.36
CA SER A 323 -12.88 -13.85 -0.99
C SER A 323 -12.85 -12.46 -0.36
N LYS A 324 -11.68 -12.03 0.13
CA LYS A 324 -11.46 -10.74 0.80
C LYS A 324 -10.68 -9.74 -0.04
N ASP A 325 -10.28 -10.13 -1.25
CA ASP A 325 -9.59 -9.23 -2.16
C ASP A 325 -10.45 -8.03 -2.52
N ARG A 326 -9.75 -6.96 -2.87
CA ARG A 326 -10.35 -5.65 -3.11
C ARG A 326 -9.74 -5.03 -4.34
N ILE A 327 -10.42 -4.03 -4.88
CA ILE A 327 -9.94 -3.29 -6.04
C ILE A 327 -10.13 -1.81 -5.81
N ASP A 328 -9.06 -1.04 -5.99
CA ASP A 328 -9.11 0.40 -6.03
C ASP A 328 -9.18 0.89 -7.48
N VAL A 329 -10.15 1.75 -7.76
CA VAL A 329 -10.25 2.46 -9.04
C VAL A 329 -9.67 3.86 -8.85
N LEU A 330 -8.51 4.10 -9.42
CA LEU A 330 -7.75 5.34 -9.21
C LEU A 330 -7.63 6.13 -10.51
N LYS A 331 -7.80 7.45 -10.45
CA LYS A 331 -7.59 8.30 -11.62
C LYS A 331 -6.11 8.34 -12.02
N GLY A 332 -5.83 8.16 -13.31
CA GLY A 332 -4.48 8.22 -13.87
C GLY A 332 -3.72 6.90 -13.76
N PHE A 333 -2.38 6.99 -13.83
CA PHE A 333 -1.48 5.84 -13.85
C PHE A 333 -0.88 5.55 -12.47
N ILE A 334 -1.00 4.31 -12.02
CA ILE A 334 -0.41 3.80 -10.78
C ILE A 334 0.69 2.81 -11.12
N GLY A 335 1.95 3.23 -10.98
CA GLY A 335 3.11 2.40 -11.32
C GLY A 335 3.44 2.39 -12.82
N SER A 336 4.38 1.53 -13.21
CA SER A 336 4.87 1.40 -14.59
C SER A 336 4.86 -0.04 -15.10
N TYR A 337 4.21 -0.95 -14.37
CA TYR A 337 4.21 -2.40 -14.62
C TYR A 337 2.78 -2.92 -14.80
N PRO A 338 2.04 -2.44 -15.81
CA PRO A 338 0.68 -2.90 -16.03
C PRO A 338 0.66 -4.40 -16.39
N ASN A 339 -0.29 -5.12 -15.81
CA ASN A 339 -0.57 -6.50 -16.18
C ASN A 339 -1.58 -6.60 -17.32
N TYR A 340 -2.46 -5.60 -17.46
CA TYR A 340 -3.51 -5.62 -18.49
C TYR A 340 -3.98 -4.22 -18.87
N PHE A 341 -4.58 -4.05 -20.04
CA PHE A 341 -5.27 -2.84 -20.45
C PHE A 341 -6.72 -3.14 -20.83
N PHE A 342 -7.59 -2.20 -20.49
CA PHE A 342 -8.95 -2.12 -20.97
C PHE A 342 -9.13 -0.84 -21.80
N ASP A 343 -9.78 -0.95 -22.95
CA ASP A 343 -10.21 0.20 -23.76
C ASP A 343 -11.73 0.14 -23.96
N VAL A 344 -12.42 1.11 -23.38
CA VAL A 344 -13.88 1.15 -23.31
C VAL A 344 -14.35 2.52 -23.78
N THR A 345 -15.38 2.59 -24.63
CA THR A 345 -16.03 3.87 -24.93
C THR A 345 -16.96 4.29 -23.79
N VAL A 346 -17.21 5.59 -23.60
CA VAL A 346 -18.14 6.07 -22.56
C VAL A 346 -19.54 5.45 -22.65
N ALA A 347 -19.98 5.06 -23.86
CA ALA A 347 -21.25 4.40 -24.10
C ALA A 347 -21.27 2.93 -23.68
N GLN A 348 -20.11 2.27 -23.65
CA GLN A 348 -19.95 0.88 -23.20
C GLN A 348 -19.72 0.76 -21.68
N MET A 349 -19.43 1.88 -21.00
CA MET A 349 -19.19 1.87 -19.55
C MET A 349 -20.31 1.22 -18.72
N PRO A 350 -21.62 1.42 -19.00
CA PRO A 350 -22.67 0.73 -18.24
C PRO A 350 -22.56 -0.80 -18.33
N ASP A 351 -22.32 -1.33 -19.53
CA ASP A 351 -22.14 -2.77 -19.78
C ASP A 351 -20.87 -3.31 -19.11
N PHE A 352 -19.77 -2.56 -19.23
CA PHE A 352 -18.50 -2.91 -18.61
C PHE A 352 -18.62 -2.98 -17.08
N LEU A 353 -19.23 -1.98 -16.44
CA LEU A 353 -19.41 -1.95 -14.98
C LEU A 353 -20.35 -3.06 -14.50
N ASP A 354 -21.43 -3.33 -15.23
CA ASP A 354 -22.31 -4.48 -14.97
C ASP A 354 -21.53 -5.80 -15.00
N LEU A 355 -20.69 -6.00 -16.01
CA LEU A 355 -19.83 -7.19 -16.10
C LEU A 355 -18.88 -7.29 -14.90
N LEU A 356 -18.21 -6.20 -14.51
CA LEU A 356 -17.28 -6.21 -13.37
C LEU A 356 -17.96 -6.55 -12.04
N GLU A 357 -19.22 -6.12 -11.85
CA GLU A 357 -19.96 -6.36 -10.61
C GLU A 357 -20.60 -7.74 -10.56
N ASN A 358 -21.18 -8.19 -11.67
CA ASN A 358 -22.14 -9.31 -11.70
C ASN A 358 -21.61 -10.58 -12.37
N MET A 359 -20.40 -10.57 -12.96
CA MET A 359 -19.86 -11.77 -13.59
C MET A 359 -19.74 -12.96 -12.61
N GLN A 360 -19.79 -14.16 -13.16
CA GLN A 360 -19.74 -15.44 -12.45
C GLN A 360 -18.59 -16.34 -12.92
N ASP A 361 -17.63 -15.79 -13.69
CA ASP A 361 -16.49 -16.53 -14.23
C ASP A 361 -16.91 -17.67 -15.19
N THR A 362 -17.95 -17.42 -16.00
CA THR A 362 -18.37 -18.33 -17.08
C THR A 362 -17.59 -18.06 -18.37
N PRO A 363 -17.49 -19.03 -19.29
CA PRO A 363 -16.89 -18.79 -20.61
C PRO A 363 -17.49 -17.59 -21.35
N GLU A 364 -18.79 -17.36 -21.20
CA GLU A 364 -19.51 -16.21 -21.77
C GLU A 364 -19.06 -14.88 -21.16
N ASP A 365 -18.91 -14.82 -19.83
CA ASP A 365 -18.42 -13.63 -19.13
C ASP A 365 -16.98 -13.32 -19.52
N ILE A 366 -16.13 -14.34 -19.61
CA ILE A 366 -14.74 -14.19 -20.05
C ILE A 366 -14.69 -13.70 -21.51
N ALA A 367 -15.55 -14.22 -22.38
CA ALA A 367 -15.65 -13.75 -23.76
C ALA A 367 -16.12 -12.28 -23.84
N ARG A 368 -17.09 -11.87 -23.00
CA ARG A 368 -17.54 -10.47 -22.91
C ARG A 368 -16.43 -9.57 -22.37
N LEU A 369 -15.67 -10.01 -21.36
CA LEU A 369 -14.53 -9.27 -20.80
C LEU A 369 -13.43 -9.05 -21.84
N LYS A 370 -13.14 -10.08 -22.67
CA LYS A 370 -12.16 -10.00 -23.76
C LYS A 370 -12.50 -8.95 -24.82
N GLN A 371 -13.76 -8.55 -24.96
CA GLN A 371 -14.14 -7.46 -25.89
C GLN A 371 -13.56 -6.11 -25.47
N TYR A 372 -13.41 -5.89 -24.15
CA TYR A 372 -12.86 -4.68 -23.56
C TYR A 372 -11.34 -4.76 -23.34
N GLY A 373 -10.83 -5.99 -23.24
CA GLY A 373 -9.42 -6.25 -23.00
C GLY A 373 -8.53 -6.03 -24.21
N VAL A 374 -7.34 -5.48 -23.97
CA VAL A 374 -6.29 -5.37 -24.98
C VAL A 374 -5.23 -6.43 -24.72
N ASN A 375 -5.39 -7.63 -25.29
CA ASN A 375 -4.36 -8.67 -25.20
C ASN A 375 -3.21 -8.40 -26.19
N ARG A 376 -2.00 -8.87 -25.86
CA ARG A 376 -0.82 -8.89 -26.74
C ARG A 376 -1.05 -9.61 -28.07
N SER A 377 -1.98 -10.55 -28.12
CA SER A 377 -2.33 -11.27 -29.36
C SER A 377 -3.16 -10.45 -30.34
N ARG A 378 -3.63 -9.26 -29.96
CA ARG A 378 -4.40 -8.38 -30.86
C ARG A 378 -3.50 -7.74 -31.91
N GLU A 379 -3.97 -7.70 -33.15
CA GLU A 379 -3.27 -7.01 -34.25
C GLU A 379 -3.07 -5.52 -33.97
N ASP A 380 -4.01 -4.90 -33.26
CA ASP A 380 -3.99 -3.47 -32.90
C ASP A 380 -3.38 -3.17 -31.53
N PHE A 381 -2.64 -4.11 -30.91
CA PHE A 381 -2.06 -3.92 -29.58
C PHE A 381 -1.19 -2.66 -29.45
N TRP A 382 -0.27 -2.44 -30.39
CA TRP A 382 0.71 -1.35 -30.32
C TRP A 382 0.08 0.05 -30.31
N PRO A 383 -0.91 0.37 -31.17
CA PRO A 383 -1.67 1.62 -31.06
C PRO A 383 -2.23 1.92 -29.66
N HIS A 384 -2.74 0.92 -28.94
CA HIS A 384 -3.25 1.11 -27.57
C HIS A 384 -2.11 1.37 -26.58
N TYR A 385 -1.03 0.58 -26.67
CA TYR A 385 0.16 0.75 -25.85
C TYR A 385 0.79 2.14 -26.05
N ASP A 386 1.04 2.53 -27.29
CA ASP A 386 1.68 3.81 -27.64
C ASP A 386 0.84 4.99 -27.17
N TRP A 387 -0.48 4.90 -27.30
CA TRP A 387 -1.39 5.93 -26.79
C TRP A 387 -1.27 6.07 -25.27
N LEU A 388 -1.31 4.95 -24.54
CA LEU A 388 -1.18 4.95 -23.07
C LEU A 388 0.20 5.47 -22.65
N GLN A 389 1.27 5.01 -23.30
CA GLN A 389 2.63 5.44 -23.03
C GLN A 389 2.82 6.94 -23.28
N GLN A 390 2.30 7.46 -24.39
CA GLN A 390 2.33 8.88 -24.68
C GLN A 390 1.53 9.67 -23.64
N ARG A 391 0.36 9.18 -23.24
CA ARG A 391 -0.44 9.82 -22.20
C ARG A 391 0.27 9.82 -20.85
N PHE A 392 1.00 8.76 -20.51
CA PHE A 392 1.79 8.68 -19.28
C PHE A 392 2.92 9.72 -19.25
N LEU A 393 3.66 9.86 -20.36
CA LEU A 393 4.69 10.88 -20.52
C LEU A 393 4.12 12.31 -20.41
N GLN A 394 2.90 12.54 -20.90
CA GLN A 394 2.22 13.83 -20.79
C GLN A 394 1.73 14.13 -19.37
N ASP A 395 1.09 13.15 -18.72
CA ASP A 395 0.48 13.34 -17.40
C ASP A 395 1.53 13.36 -16.28
N GLN A 396 2.67 12.69 -16.47
CA GLN A 396 3.74 12.57 -15.46
C GLN A 396 5.15 12.81 -16.03
N PRO A 397 5.46 13.98 -16.60
CA PRO A 397 6.68 14.20 -17.39
C PRO A 397 8.00 13.98 -16.63
N VAL A 398 7.98 14.07 -15.28
CA VAL A 398 9.16 13.85 -14.43
C VAL A 398 9.29 12.39 -13.98
N ARG A 399 8.16 11.69 -13.79
CA ARG A 399 8.12 10.35 -13.20
C ARG A 399 7.89 9.23 -14.21
N ALA A 400 7.37 9.58 -15.39
CA ALA A 400 7.03 8.63 -16.42
C ALA A 400 8.31 7.96 -16.94
N GLY A 401 8.33 6.64 -16.81
CA GLY A 401 9.26 5.78 -17.53
C GLY A 401 8.57 5.13 -18.72
N ILE A 402 9.12 3.99 -19.15
CA ILE A 402 8.49 3.11 -20.14
C ILE A 402 7.63 2.09 -19.38
N PHE A 403 6.45 1.78 -19.90
CA PHE A 403 5.65 0.67 -19.39
C PHE A 403 6.37 -0.65 -19.66
N ASP A 404 6.73 -1.34 -18.58
CA ASP A 404 7.41 -2.62 -18.68
C ASP A 404 6.38 -3.73 -18.90
N LEU A 405 6.30 -4.17 -20.16
CA LEU A 405 5.40 -5.24 -20.55
C LEU A 405 5.86 -6.62 -20.08
N ASN A 406 7.05 -6.83 -19.49
CA ASN A 406 7.50 -8.18 -19.08
C ASN A 406 6.53 -8.87 -18.09
N ARG A 407 5.66 -8.11 -17.43
CA ARG A 407 4.64 -8.57 -16.48
C ARG A 407 3.21 -8.53 -17.05
N TYR A 408 3.09 -8.20 -18.33
CA TYR A 408 1.81 -8.11 -19.02
C TYR A 408 1.28 -9.52 -19.28
N TYR A 409 -0.03 -9.69 -19.08
CA TYR A 409 -0.74 -10.96 -19.24
C TYR A 409 -0.39 -11.59 -20.59
N PHE A 410 0.16 -12.81 -20.53
CA PHE A 410 0.78 -13.47 -21.68
C PHE A 410 -0.06 -14.61 -22.26
N HIS A 411 -1.08 -15.08 -21.55
CA HIS A 411 -1.99 -16.09 -22.08
C HIS A 411 -2.93 -15.42 -23.10
N ALA A 412 -2.81 -15.83 -24.36
CA ALA A 412 -3.58 -15.29 -25.47
C ALA A 412 -4.99 -15.90 -25.59
N ASP A 413 -5.31 -16.91 -24.77
CA ASP A 413 -6.36 -17.89 -25.04
C ASP A 413 -7.71 -17.57 -24.41
#